data_AF-A0A6A2ZX79-F1
#
_entry.id   AF-A0A6A2ZX79-F1
#
_cell.length_a   1.000
_cell.length_b   1.000
_cell.length_c   1.000
_cell.angle_alpha   90.00
_cell.angle_beta   90.00
_cell.angle_gamma   90.00
#
_symmetry.space_group_name_H-M   'P 1'
#
loop_
_entity.id
_entity.type
_entity.pdbx_description
1 polymer ?
#
loop_
_entity_poly.entity_id
_entity_poly.type
_entity_poly.pdbx_seq_one_letter_code
_entity_poly.pdbx_strand_id
1 'polypeptide(L)'
;MSDLKLLKLRTLIPAHVSFKRTVVARILRGLRIAARLHLSISEDTERTMHDLWDSIEGLDKGRLMMEMNYMLSYGAAVPSICLLERFNLLNILLPFQAAYINQQRSAKNSMMLMVSLVLGSVSNIAAGVVL
;
A
#
# COMPACT_ATOMS: atom_id res chain seq x y z
N MET A 1 26.65 1.18 4.00
CA MET A 1 26.27 -0.22 4.32
C MET A 1 25.33 -0.34 5.52
N SER A 2 25.18 0.69 6.37
CA SER A 2 24.23 0.70 7.50
C SER A 2 22.78 0.47 7.06
N ASP A 3 22.34 1.03 5.93
CA ASP A 3 20.95 0.94 5.48
C ASP A 3 20.51 -0.47 5.08
N LEU A 4 21.42 -1.28 4.52
CA LEU A 4 21.15 -2.70 4.23
C LEU A 4 21.01 -3.52 5.51
N LYS A 5 21.78 -3.19 6.56
CA LYS A 5 21.64 -3.83 7.87
C LYS A 5 20.34 -3.45 8.57
N LEU A 6 19.86 -2.22 8.34
CA LEU A 6 18.63 -1.69 8.93
C LEU A 6 17.38 -1.96 8.08
N LEU A 7 17.54 -2.61 6.93
CA LEU A 7 16.45 -2.86 5.96
C LEU A 7 15.61 -1.60 5.71
N LYS A 8 16.29 -0.46 5.50
CA LYS A 8 15.62 0.85 5.40
C LYS A 8 15.96 1.54 4.08
N LEU A 9 14.94 1.92 3.34
CA LEU A 9 15.07 2.65 2.08
C LEU A 9 15.15 4.17 2.35
N ARG A 10 16.21 4.81 1.84
CA ARG A 10 16.47 6.25 1.94
C ARG A 10 16.92 6.81 0.58
N THR A 11 16.60 8.06 0.29
CA THR A 11 17.10 8.74 -0.90
C THR A 11 18.54 9.25 -0.68
N LEU A 12 19.41 9.11 -1.68
CA LEU A 12 20.82 9.57 -1.58
C LEU A 12 20.97 11.10 -1.53
N ILE A 13 19.98 11.80 -2.07
CA ILE A 13 19.87 13.26 -2.08
C ILE A 13 18.63 13.61 -1.24
N PRO A 14 18.58 14.77 -0.57
CA PRO A 14 17.39 15.22 0.12
C PRO A 14 16.17 15.07 -0.79
N ALA A 15 15.15 14.39 -0.27
CA ALA A 15 13.96 14.00 -1.00
C ALA A 15 13.38 15.20 -1.79
N HIS A 16 13.26 16.36 -1.13
CA HIS A 16 12.76 17.60 -1.73
C HIS A 16 13.53 18.10 -2.98
N VAL A 17 14.84 17.83 -3.10
CA VAL A 17 15.66 18.25 -4.26
C VAL A 17 15.66 17.20 -5.37
N SER A 18 15.72 15.92 -5.00
CA SER A 18 15.76 14.79 -5.94
C SER A 18 14.47 14.67 -6.78
N PHE A 19 13.40 15.24 -6.25
CA PHE A 19 12.04 15.10 -6.73
C PHE A 19 11.53 16.27 -7.58
N LYS A 20 12.39 17.16 -8.10
CA LYS A 20 11.92 18.35 -8.84
C LYS A 20 11.81 18.19 -10.37
N ARG A 21 12.31 17.09 -10.97
CA ARG A 21 12.52 17.01 -12.43
C ARG A 21 12.22 15.69 -13.16
N THR A 22 12.12 14.54 -12.49
CA THR A 22 11.94 13.22 -13.18
C THR A 22 11.35 12.15 -12.24
N VAL A 23 10.20 12.44 -11.67
CA VAL A 23 10.04 12.29 -10.23
C VAL A 23 9.33 10.99 -9.81
N VAL A 24 8.15 10.73 -10.38
CA VAL A 24 7.32 9.59 -10.01
C VAL A 24 8.01 8.26 -10.33
N ALA A 25 8.79 8.20 -11.41
CA ALA A 25 9.53 7.00 -11.79
C ALA A 25 10.59 6.60 -10.74
N ARG A 26 11.25 7.56 -10.08
CA ARG A 26 12.22 7.26 -9.01
C ARG A 26 11.54 6.73 -7.75
N ILE A 27 10.37 7.30 -7.42
CA ILE A 27 9.55 6.80 -6.31
C ILE A 27 9.08 5.39 -6.58
N LEU A 28 8.49 5.13 -7.74
CA LEU A 28 7.99 3.79 -8.07
C LEU A 28 9.11 2.74 -8.10
N ARG A 29 10.33 3.12 -8.51
CA ARG A 29 11.50 2.25 -8.40
C ARG A 29 11.88 1.97 -6.95
N GLY A 30 11.90 3.00 -6.11
CA GLY A 30 12.12 2.84 -4.67
C GLY A 30 11.07 1.93 -4.05
N LEU A 31 9.80 2.16 -4.39
CA LEU A 31 8.64 1.37 -3.97
C LEU A 31 8.78 -0.09 -4.38
N ARG A 32 9.14 -0.34 -5.64
CA ARG A 32 9.41 -1.68 -6.17
C ARG A 32 10.51 -2.40 -5.39
N ILE A 33 11.61 -1.71 -5.11
CA ILE A 33 12.74 -2.30 -4.36
C ILE A 33 12.30 -2.59 -2.92
N ALA A 34 11.60 -1.65 -2.27
CA ALA A 34 11.08 -1.82 -0.93
C ALA A 34 10.10 -3.00 -0.83
N ALA A 35 9.18 -3.13 -1.80
CA ALA A 35 8.22 -4.23 -1.85
C ALA A 35 8.91 -5.59 -2.04
N ARG A 36 9.94 -5.66 -2.89
CA ARG A 36 10.68 -6.92 -3.17
C ARG A 36 11.59 -7.35 -2.03
N LEU A 37 12.23 -6.39 -1.37
CA LEU A 37 13.19 -6.65 -0.30
C LEU A 37 12.58 -6.48 1.10
N HIS A 38 11.26 -6.25 1.18
CA HIS A 38 10.54 -5.97 2.42
C HIS A 38 11.19 -4.86 3.27
N LEU A 39 11.67 -3.81 2.63
CA LEU A 39 12.34 -2.70 3.30
C LEU A 39 11.31 -1.75 3.92
N SER A 40 11.66 -1.23 5.10
CA SER A 40 10.96 -0.11 5.71
C SER A 40 11.32 1.19 5.00
N ILE A 41 10.34 2.08 4.80
CA ILE A 41 10.57 3.41 4.21
C ILE A 41 10.79 4.41 5.36
N SER A 42 11.74 5.34 5.19
CA SER A 42 11.96 6.41 6.18
C SER A 42 10.80 7.41 6.18
N GLU A 43 10.45 7.91 7.36
CA GLU A 43 9.36 8.88 7.54
C GLU A 43 9.53 10.14 6.66
N ASP A 44 10.76 10.66 6.55
CA ASP A 44 11.07 11.79 5.65
C ASP A 44 10.75 11.48 4.18
N THR A 45 11.02 10.24 3.77
CA THR A 45 10.76 9.78 2.40
C THR A 45 9.26 9.57 2.18
N GLU A 46 8.54 9.06 3.17
CA GLU A 46 7.09 8.89 3.16
C GLU A 46 6.36 10.23 3.04
N ARG A 47 6.70 11.23 3.87
CA ARG A 47 6.11 12.58 3.77
C ARG A 47 6.32 13.19 2.39
N THR A 48 7.56 13.12 1.89
CA THR A 48 7.87 13.68 0.57
C THR A 48 7.20 12.90 -0.57
N MET A 49 6.90 11.60 -0.39
CA MET A 49 6.13 10.83 -1.37
C MET A 49 4.68 11.32 -1.44
N HIS A 50 4.07 11.68 -0.32
CA HIS A 50 2.72 12.22 -0.27
C HIS A 50 2.62 13.59 -0.96
N ASP A 51 3.47 14.54 -0.60
CA ASP A 51 3.44 15.92 -1.15
C ASP A 51 3.63 15.97 -2.68
N LEU A 52 4.32 14.98 -3.21
CA LEU A 52 4.73 14.93 -4.61
C LEU A 52 3.74 14.20 -5.50
N TRP A 53 2.88 13.39 -4.89
CA TRP A 53 1.79 12.73 -5.56
C TRP A 53 0.73 13.74 -6.01
N ASP A 54 0.57 14.85 -5.30
CA ASP A 54 -0.28 15.96 -5.76
C ASP A 54 0.25 16.62 -7.06
N SER A 55 1.49 16.32 -7.46
CA SER A 55 2.17 16.84 -8.66
C SER A 55 2.33 15.82 -9.80
N ILE A 56 1.55 14.72 -9.83
CA ILE A 56 1.60 13.67 -10.89
C ILE A 56 1.32 14.20 -12.29
N GLU A 57 0.62 15.32 -12.42
CA GLU A 57 -0.05 15.77 -13.64
C GLU A 57 0.86 15.89 -14.89
N GLY A 58 2.20 15.96 -14.69
CA GLY A 58 3.19 16.04 -15.77
C GLY A 58 3.82 14.73 -16.26
N LEU A 59 3.34 13.54 -15.86
CA LEU A 59 4.03 12.29 -16.15
C LEU A 59 3.60 11.61 -17.46
N ASP A 60 4.59 11.12 -18.22
CA ASP A 60 4.36 10.24 -19.36
C ASP A 60 3.70 8.91 -18.92
N LYS A 61 2.49 8.66 -19.42
CA LYS A 61 1.67 7.48 -19.08
C LYS A 61 2.39 6.16 -19.42
N GLY A 62 3.20 6.14 -20.49
CA GLY A 62 3.95 4.95 -20.90
C GLY A 62 5.00 4.54 -19.85
N ARG A 63 5.78 5.50 -19.35
CA ARG A 63 6.75 5.26 -18.27
C ARG A 63 6.10 4.82 -16.96
N LEU A 64 4.94 5.40 -16.63
CA LEU A 64 4.18 5.01 -15.44
C LEU A 64 3.76 3.54 -15.51
N MET A 65 3.14 3.15 -16.63
CA MET A 65 2.70 1.78 -16.87
C MET A 65 3.85 0.78 -16.85
N MET A 66 5.00 1.14 -17.42
CA MET A 66 6.19 0.28 -17.41
C MET A 66 6.68 0.00 -15.98
N GLU A 67 6.80 1.02 -15.13
CA GLU A 67 7.24 0.82 -13.73
C GLU A 67 6.21 0.03 -12.92
N MET A 68 4.91 0.26 -13.17
CA MET A 68 3.82 -0.51 -12.58
C MET A 68 3.91 -2.01 -12.96
N ASN A 69 4.08 -2.31 -14.24
CA ASN A 69 4.24 -3.67 -14.73
C ASN A 69 5.46 -4.34 -14.08
N TYR A 70 6.59 -3.65 -14.00
CA TYR A 70 7.77 -4.21 -13.33
C TYR A 70 7.57 -4.42 -11.84
N MET A 71 6.82 -3.55 -11.18
CA MET A 71 6.56 -3.66 -9.75
C MET A 71 5.66 -4.86 -9.42
N LEU A 72 4.63 -5.10 -10.23
CA LEU A 72 3.70 -6.23 -10.04
C LEU A 72 4.25 -7.57 -10.59
N SER A 73 5.22 -7.53 -11.49
CA SER A 73 5.85 -8.74 -12.04
C SER A 73 6.84 -9.40 -11.06
N TYR A 74 7.32 -10.59 -11.43
CA TYR A 74 8.39 -11.33 -10.73
C TYR A 74 8.07 -11.73 -9.28
N GLY A 75 6.80 -12.06 -8.99
CA GLY A 75 6.39 -12.60 -7.70
C GLY A 75 6.26 -11.58 -6.56
N ALA A 76 6.44 -10.29 -6.84
CA ALA A 76 6.33 -9.22 -5.84
C ALA A 76 4.99 -8.46 -5.90
N ALA A 77 3.97 -9.02 -6.55
CA ALA A 77 2.67 -8.37 -6.74
C ALA A 77 1.99 -8.03 -5.40
N VAL A 78 1.87 -9.01 -4.52
CA VAL A 78 1.19 -8.86 -3.22
C VAL A 78 1.85 -7.79 -2.33
N PRO A 79 3.17 -7.85 -2.04
CA PRO A 79 3.79 -6.82 -1.22
C PRO A 79 3.73 -5.45 -1.90
N SER A 80 3.80 -5.39 -3.23
CA SER A 80 3.66 -4.13 -3.97
C SER A 80 2.28 -3.51 -3.83
N ILE A 81 1.20 -4.29 -3.94
CA ILE A 81 -0.18 -3.81 -3.79
C ILE A 81 -0.42 -3.33 -2.35
N CYS A 82 0.05 -4.08 -1.35
CA CYS A 82 -0.06 -3.69 0.06
C CYS A 82 0.66 -2.36 0.33
N LEU A 83 1.84 -2.19 -0.25
CA LEU A 83 2.64 -0.99 -0.07
C LEU A 83 2.01 0.20 -0.81
N LEU A 84 1.54 0.03 -2.05
CA LEU A 84 0.76 1.04 -2.78
C LEU A 84 -0.47 1.53 -2.03
N GLU A 85 -1.18 0.61 -1.38
CA GLU A 85 -2.35 0.93 -0.59
C GLU A 85 -2.01 1.77 0.64
N ARG A 86 -0.93 1.44 1.35
CA ARG A 86 -0.45 2.20 2.51
C ARG A 86 -0.16 3.66 2.17
N PHE A 87 0.36 3.92 0.97
CA PHE A 87 0.62 5.28 0.49
C PHE A 87 -0.56 5.93 -0.24
N ASN A 88 -1.75 5.29 -0.21
CA ASN A 88 -2.95 5.75 -0.92
C ASN A 88 -2.80 5.86 -2.46
N LEU A 89 -1.73 5.28 -3.02
CA LEU A 89 -1.40 5.32 -4.45
C LEU A 89 -2.27 4.36 -5.26
N LEU A 90 -2.76 3.30 -4.62
CA LEU A 90 -3.58 2.28 -5.26
C LEU A 90 -4.88 2.88 -5.83
N ASN A 91 -5.48 3.84 -5.13
CA ASN A 91 -6.72 4.52 -5.56
C ASN A 91 -6.55 5.31 -6.87
N ILE A 92 -5.33 5.80 -7.14
CA ILE A 92 -5.07 6.66 -8.30
C ILE A 92 -4.52 5.85 -9.47
N LEU A 93 -3.66 4.88 -9.20
CA LEU A 93 -3.10 4.03 -10.25
C LEU A 93 -4.06 2.94 -10.72
N LEU A 94 -4.86 2.38 -9.80
CA LEU A 94 -5.70 1.20 -10.01
C LEU A 94 -7.06 1.37 -9.30
N PRO A 95 -7.86 2.39 -9.67
CA PRO A 95 -9.06 2.78 -8.95
C PRO A 95 -10.08 1.64 -8.80
N PHE A 96 -10.24 0.81 -9.84
CA PHE A 96 -11.16 -0.33 -9.81
C PHE A 96 -10.74 -1.41 -8.82
N GLN A 97 -9.45 -1.76 -8.79
CA GLN A 97 -8.93 -2.76 -7.85
C GLN A 97 -8.96 -2.24 -6.41
N ALA A 98 -8.70 -0.95 -6.22
CA ALA A 98 -8.81 -0.32 -4.91
C ALA A 98 -10.25 -0.34 -4.39
N ALA A 99 -11.23 0.01 -5.23
CA ALA A 99 -12.65 -0.08 -4.89
C ALA A 99 -13.06 -1.51 -4.54
N TYR A 100 -12.62 -2.50 -5.33
CA TYR A 100 -12.90 -3.91 -5.07
C TYR A 100 -12.31 -4.39 -3.73
N ILE A 101 -11.03 -4.07 -3.46
CA ILE A 101 -10.37 -4.44 -2.20
C ILE A 101 -11.08 -3.80 -1.00
N ASN A 102 -11.47 -2.53 -1.11
CA ASN A 102 -12.22 -1.83 -0.07
C ASN A 102 -13.61 -2.43 0.16
N GLN A 103 -14.33 -2.77 -0.92
CA GLN A 103 -15.61 -3.46 -0.83
C GLN A 103 -15.47 -4.83 -0.16
N GLN A 104 -14.45 -5.60 -0.53
CA GLN A 104 -14.21 -6.92 0.07
C GLN A 104 -13.85 -6.82 1.55
N ARG A 105 -13.09 -5.80 1.98
CA ARG A 105 -12.83 -5.54 3.40
C ARG A 105 -14.10 -5.19 4.14
N SER A 106 -14.92 -4.31 3.59
CA SER A 106 -16.21 -3.93 4.19
C SER A 106 -17.11 -5.15 4.36
N ALA A 107 -17.24 -5.99 3.32
CA ALA A 107 -18.02 -7.23 3.36
C ALA A 107 -17.46 -8.25 4.39
N LYS A 108 -16.13 -8.39 4.49
CA LYS A 108 -15.50 -9.24 5.51
C LYS A 108 -15.73 -8.72 6.92
N ASN A 109 -15.62 -7.42 7.14
CA ASN A 109 -15.92 -6.81 8.44
C ASN A 109 -17.40 -7.02 8.82
N SER A 110 -18.32 -6.86 7.86
CA SER A 110 -19.75 -7.16 8.08
C SER A 110 -20.00 -8.62 8.39
N MET A 111 -19.37 -9.56 7.69
CA MET A 111 -19.46 -10.99 8.01
C MET A 111 -18.87 -11.31 9.40
N MET A 112 -17.74 -10.70 9.76
CA MET A 112 -17.11 -10.92 11.06
C MET A 112 -17.99 -10.38 12.20
N LEU A 113 -18.63 -9.22 12.00
CA LEU A 113 -19.63 -8.66 12.92
C LEU A 113 -20.86 -9.58 13.05
N MET A 114 -21.36 -10.10 11.92
CA MET A 114 -22.50 -11.03 11.91
C MET A 114 -22.17 -12.34 12.64
N VAL A 115 -21.00 -12.91 12.41
CA VAL A 115 -20.51 -14.11 13.11
C VAL A 115 -20.36 -13.86 14.60
N SER A 116 -19.82 -12.71 15.02
CA SER A 116 -19.73 -12.36 16.44
C SER A 116 -21.09 -12.14 17.11
N LEU A 117 -22.07 -11.57 16.40
CA LEU A 117 -23.45 -11.43 16.87
C LEU A 117 -24.13 -12.79 17.02
N VAL A 118 -23.95 -13.70 16.05
CA VAL A 118 -24.51 -15.05 16.10
C VAL A 118 -23.87 -15.85 17.25
N LEU A 119 -22.55 -15.82 17.40
CA LEU A 119 -21.87 -16.49 18.51
C LEU A 119 -22.31 -15.94 19.88
N GLY A 120 -22.44 -14.63 20.02
CA GLY A 120 -22.97 -14.00 21.25
C GLY A 120 -24.43 -14.38 21.55
N SER A 121 -25.25 -14.60 20.53
CA SER A 121 -26.64 -15.04 20.68
C SER A 121 -26.74 -16.52 21.08
N VAL A 122 -25.85 -17.38 20.58
CA VAL A 122 -25.81 -18.81 20.93
C VAL A 122 -25.34 -19.02 22.37
N SER A 123 -24.41 -18.20 22.87
CA SER A 123 -24.00 -18.23 24.28
C SER A 123 -25.14 -17.84 25.24
N ASN A 124 -26.03 -16.94 24.83
CA ASN A 124 -27.15 -16.49 25.68
C ASN A 124 -28.31 -17.50 25.73
N ILE A 125 -28.44 -18.36 24.71
CA ILE A 125 -29.44 -19.45 24.69
C ILE A 125 -28.99 -20.63 25.57
N ALA A 126 -27.69 -20.92 25.66
CA ALA A 126 -27.16 -21.98 26.53
C ALA A 126 -27.28 -21.65 28.03
N ALA A 127 -27.34 -20.37 28.41
CA ALA A 127 -27.54 -19.94 29.79
C ALA A 127 -29.03 -19.84 30.22
N GLY A 128 -29.96 -19.95 29.27
CA GLY A 128 -31.40 -19.75 29.50
C GLY A 128 -32.26 -21.01 29.65
N VAL A 129 -31.67 -22.21 29.63
CA VAL A 129 -32.39 -23.50 29.70
C VAL A 129 -32.03 -24.29 30.97
N VAL A 130 -31.80 -23.58 32.08
CA VAL A 130 -31.84 -24.16 33.43
C VAL A 130 -32.80 -23.34 34.27
N LEU A 131 -34.09 -23.56 34.05
CA LEU A 131 -35.18 -23.27 34.99
C LEU A 131 -36.13 -24.47 34.97
#